data_AF-A0A4P5VDX2-F1
#
_entry.id   AF-A0A4P5VDX2-F1
#
_cell.length_a   1.000
_cell.length_b   1.000
_cell.length_c   1.000
_cell.angle_alpha   90.00
_cell.angle_beta   90.00
_cell.angle_gamma   90.00
#
_symmetry.space_group_name_H-M   'P 1'
#
loop_
_entity.id
_entity.type
_entity.pdbx_description
1 polymer ?
#
loop_
_entity_poly.entity_id
_entity_poly.type
_entity_poly.pdbx_seq_one_letter_code
_entity_poly.pdbx_strand_id
1 'polypeptide(L)'
;MLNDFQQALAEITASPRLCVAVRRNPGLLAERYQLSEREQRQVLATANHPSMECTCSLYRANRLAPLVRNLPRTIAALTERLEPVLNDYWEAHPWPHRYGYLESERFCRWLEPLTADPAAPAGLRESWQGDRRDLRERVGLFLADSAIPLPTWET
;
A
#
# COMPACT_ATOMS: atom_id res chain seq x y z
N MET A 1 12.56 15.84 6.22
CA MET A 1 11.92 15.52 7.51
C MET A 1 10.57 16.22 7.50
N LEU A 2 9.47 15.47 7.40
CA LEU A 2 8.12 16.07 7.47
C LEU A 2 7.82 16.42 8.92
N ASN A 3 7.12 17.53 9.16
CA ASN A 3 6.57 17.83 10.48
C ASN A 3 5.46 16.81 10.81
N ASP A 4 5.33 16.38 12.05
CA ASP A 4 4.33 15.43 12.56
C ASP A 4 2.90 15.74 12.10
N PHE A 5 2.55 17.02 11.92
CA PHE A 5 1.27 17.40 11.33
C PHE A 5 1.09 16.91 9.89
N GLN A 6 2.10 17.07 9.03
CA GLN A 6 2.06 16.63 7.63
C GLN A 6 2.06 15.10 7.56
N GLN A 7 2.83 14.46 8.46
CA GLN A 7 2.87 13.02 8.61
C GLN A 7 1.48 12.47 8.97
N ALA A 8 0.84 13.05 9.98
CA ALA A 8 -0.51 12.67 10.40
C ALA A 8 -1.52 12.79 9.26
N LEU A 9 -1.53 13.92 8.54
CA LEU A 9 -2.41 14.12 7.37
C LEU A 9 -2.17 13.09 6.25
N ALA A 10 -0.90 12.79 5.95
CA ALA A 10 -0.55 11.80 4.95
C ALA A 10 -1.02 10.40 5.36
N GLU A 11 -0.78 9.99 6.60
CA GLU A 11 -1.17 8.66 7.09
C GLU A 11 -2.68 8.47 7.17
N ILE A 12 -3.45 9.46 7.67
CA ILE A 12 -4.92 9.34 7.70
C ILE A 12 -5.52 9.28 6.29
N THR A 13 -4.87 9.91 5.32
CA THR A 13 -5.28 9.88 3.90
C THR A 13 -4.95 8.53 3.26
N ALA A 14 -3.79 7.97 3.61
CA ALA A 14 -3.30 6.71 3.07
C ALA A 14 -3.99 5.48 3.69
N SER A 15 -4.56 5.62 4.89
CA SER A 15 -5.13 4.51 5.66
C SER A 15 -6.57 4.80 6.13
N PRO A 16 -7.59 4.22 5.47
CA PRO A 16 -8.97 4.30 5.96
C PRO A 16 -9.12 3.73 7.38
N ARG A 17 -8.36 2.68 7.73
CA ARG A 17 -8.37 2.09 9.07
C ARG A 17 -7.92 3.11 10.12
N LEU A 18 -6.83 3.83 9.86
CA LEU A 18 -6.35 4.89 10.75
C LEU A 18 -7.35 6.04 10.81
N CYS A 19 -7.89 6.47 9.68
CA CYS A 19 -8.92 7.52 9.62
C CYS A 19 -10.11 7.17 10.52
N VAL A 20 -10.69 5.97 10.38
CA VAL A 20 -11.79 5.49 11.21
C VAL A 20 -11.39 5.37 12.69
N ALA A 21 -10.18 4.88 12.97
CA ALA A 21 -9.68 4.77 14.34
C ALA A 21 -9.57 6.15 15.01
N VAL A 22 -9.02 7.15 14.32
CA VAL A 22 -8.92 8.53 14.81
C VAL A 22 -10.30 9.17 15.00
N ARG A 23 -11.28 8.92 14.10
CA ARG A 23 -12.66 9.38 14.30
C ARG A 23 -13.29 8.83 15.58
N ARG A 24 -13.04 7.55 15.90
CA ARG A 24 -13.60 6.87 17.07
C ARG A 24 -12.86 7.20 18.36
N ASN A 25 -11.54 7.35 18.30
CA ASN A 25 -10.69 7.71 19.43
C ASN A 25 -9.67 8.78 18.99
N PRO A 26 -10.04 10.08 19.12
CA PRO A 26 -9.13 11.18 18.78
C PRO A 26 -7.85 11.23 19.62
N GLY A 27 -7.82 10.56 20.78
CA GLY A 27 -6.64 10.43 21.63
C GLY A 27 -5.46 9.74 20.94
N LEU A 28 -5.73 8.88 19.96
CA LEU A 28 -4.71 8.21 19.15
C LEU A 28 -3.77 9.18 18.42
N LEU A 29 -4.21 10.42 18.16
CA LEU A 29 -3.34 11.42 17.56
C LEU A 29 -2.21 11.84 18.50
N ALA A 30 -2.50 12.00 19.79
CA ALA A 30 -1.50 12.39 20.78
C ALA A 30 -0.54 11.24 21.13
N GLU A 31 -0.99 10.00 20.98
CA GLU A 31 -0.15 8.81 21.18
C GLU A 31 0.86 8.62 20.04
N ARG A 32 0.52 9.03 18.82
CA ARG A 32 1.30 8.76 17.60
C ARG A 32 2.10 9.94 17.09
N TYR A 33 1.73 11.17 17.46
CA TYR A 33 2.28 12.39 16.90
C TYR A 33 2.45 13.48 17.96
N GLN A 34 3.50 14.28 17.84
CA GLN A 34 3.72 15.49 18.60
C GLN A 34 3.02 16.67 17.94
N LEU A 35 1.70 16.76 18.13
CA LEU A 35 0.85 17.82 17.56
C LEU A 35 0.54 18.90 18.60
N SER A 36 0.51 20.15 18.18
CA SER A 36 -0.19 21.20 18.94
C SER A 36 -1.70 20.94 18.95
N GLU A 37 -2.42 21.52 19.92
CA GLU A 37 -3.88 21.42 19.96
C GLU A 37 -4.55 21.88 18.66
N ARG A 38 -3.98 22.93 18.03
CA ARG A 38 -4.49 23.45 16.76
C ARG A 38 -4.35 22.42 15.65
N GLU A 39 -3.20 21.77 15.57
CA GLU A 39 -2.92 20.73 14.58
C GLU A 39 -3.78 19.49 14.82
N GLN A 40 -3.93 19.05 16.07
CA GLN A 40 -4.79 17.92 16.42
C GLN A 40 -6.25 18.19 16.01
N ARG A 41 -6.78 19.39 16.31
CA ARG A 41 -8.12 19.80 15.86
C ARG A 41 -8.25 19.77 14.34
N GLN A 42 -7.22 20.21 13.62
CA GLN A 42 -7.23 20.24 12.15
C GLN A 42 -7.20 18.83 11.55
N VAL A 43 -6.32 17.94 12.04
CA VAL A 43 -6.23 16.54 11.59
C VAL A 43 -7.57 15.83 11.84
N LEU A 44 -8.17 16.03 13.02
CA LEU A 44 -9.47 15.45 13.36
C LEU A 44 -10.60 16.01 12.47
N ALA A 45 -10.59 17.31 12.19
CA ALA A 45 -11.56 17.92 11.28
C ALA A 45 -11.44 17.34 9.86
N THR A 46 -10.21 17.16 9.36
CA THR A 46 -9.96 16.52 8.07
C THR A 46 -10.42 15.06 8.08
N ALA A 47 -10.10 14.30 9.13
CA ALA A 47 -10.54 12.91 9.26
C ALA A 47 -12.06 12.81 9.21
N ASN A 48 -12.80 13.69 9.88
CA ASN A 48 -14.27 13.72 9.90
C ASN A 48 -14.92 14.30 8.63
N HIS A 49 -14.14 14.91 7.72
CA HIS A 49 -14.72 15.53 6.54
C HIS A 49 -15.32 14.47 5.59
N PRO A 50 -16.52 14.67 5.03
CA PRO A 50 -17.17 13.67 4.17
C PRO A 50 -16.34 13.29 2.93
N SER A 51 -15.56 14.24 2.39
CA SER A 51 -14.70 13.96 1.23
C SER A 51 -13.55 12.98 1.55
N MET A 52 -13.23 12.77 2.81
CA MET A 52 -12.09 11.97 3.22
C MET A 52 -12.22 10.50 2.77
N GLU A 53 -13.44 9.98 2.71
CA GLU A 53 -13.72 8.63 2.21
C GLU A 53 -13.40 8.51 0.71
N CYS A 54 -13.74 9.54 -0.07
CA CYS A 54 -13.35 9.63 -1.48
C CYS A 54 -11.82 9.73 -1.62
N THR A 55 -11.15 10.56 -0.83
CA THR A 55 -9.69 10.70 -0.86
C THR A 55 -8.99 9.38 -0.53
N CYS A 56 -9.42 8.67 0.52
CA CYS A 56 -8.91 7.36 0.87
C CYS A 56 -9.13 6.34 -0.26
N SER A 57 -10.31 6.36 -0.88
CA SER A 57 -10.65 5.45 -1.99
C SER A 57 -9.77 5.70 -3.21
N LEU A 58 -9.58 6.96 -3.60
CA LEU A 58 -8.69 7.35 -4.70
C LEU A 58 -7.24 6.97 -4.42
N TYR A 59 -6.74 7.17 -3.20
CA TYR A 59 -5.40 6.75 -2.82
C TYR A 59 -5.22 5.23 -2.97
N ARG A 60 -6.16 4.44 -2.46
CA ARG A 60 -6.14 2.97 -2.59
C ARG A 60 -6.24 2.52 -4.04
N ALA A 61 -7.11 3.15 -4.83
CA ALA A 61 -7.24 2.87 -6.27
C ALA A 61 -5.93 3.13 -7.02
N ASN A 62 -5.27 4.26 -6.74
CA ASN A 62 -3.98 4.61 -7.34
C ASN A 62 -2.88 3.61 -6.98
N ARG A 63 -2.93 3.05 -5.76
CA ARG A 63 -1.96 2.06 -5.30
C ARG A 63 -2.27 0.64 -5.80
N LEU A 64 -3.54 0.31 -6.02
CA LEU A 64 -3.99 -0.96 -6.58
C LEU A 64 -3.78 -1.03 -8.09
N ALA A 65 -3.97 0.08 -8.82
CA ALA A 65 -3.84 0.15 -10.27
C ALA A 65 -2.55 -0.47 -10.84
N PRO A 66 -1.34 -0.18 -10.32
CA PRO A 66 -0.13 -0.84 -10.80
C PRO A 66 -0.12 -2.34 -10.54
N LEU A 67 -0.67 -2.80 -9.41
CA LEU A 67 -0.76 -4.23 -9.10
C LEU A 67 -1.69 -4.95 -10.07
N VAL A 68 -2.88 -4.41 -10.33
CA VAL A 68 -3.82 -4.98 -11.32
C VAL A 68 -3.21 -5.02 -12.71
N ARG A 69 -2.50 -3.96 -13.11
CA ARG A 69 -1.85 -3.87 -14.43
C ARG A 69 -0.71 -4.89 -14.58
N ASN A 70 0.08 -5.08 -13.54
CA ASN A 70 1.30 -5.88 -13.63
C ASN A 70 1.10 -7.34 -13.21
N LEU A 71 0.16 -7.60 -12.31
CA LEU A 71 -0.10 -8.88 -11.66
C LEU A 71 -1.58 -9.32 -11.80
N PRO A 72 -2.16 -9.28 -13.01
CA PRO A 72 -3.60 -9.48 -13.18
C PRO A 72 -4.05 -10.88 -12.74
N ARG A 73 -3.23 -11.92 -12.95
CA ARG A 73 -3.59 -13.31 -12.58
C ARG A 73 -3.52 -13.49 -11.07
N THR A 74 -2.51 -12.92 -10.42
CA THR A 74 -2.30 -12.95 -8.97
C THR A 74 -3.44 -12.24 -8.25
N ILE A 75 -3.81 -11.04 -8.71
CA ILE A 75 -4.91 -10.27 -8.11
C ILE A 75 -6.24 -11.02 -8.29
N ALA A 76 -6.49 -11.62 -9.46
CA ALA A 76 -7.67 -12.43 -9.69
C ALA A 76 -7.69 -13.68 -8.78
N ALA A 77 -6.55 -14.37 -8.61
CA ALA A 77 -6.44 -15.58 -7.79
C ALA A 77 -6.62 -15.33 -6.29
N LEU A 78 -6.38 -14.11 -5.80
CA LEU A 78 -6.62 -13.75 -4.41
C LEU A 78 -8.11 -13.68 -4.05
N THR A 79 -9.00 -13.48 -5.04
CA THR A 79 -10.47 -13.50 -4.89
C THR A 79 -10.96 -12.78 -3.62
N GLU A 80 -11.58 -13.51 -2.69
CA GLU A 80 -12.14 -13.02 -1.43
C GLU A 80 -11.06 -12.57 -0.43
N ARG A 81 -9.81 -13.06 -0.59
CA ARG A 81 -8.66 -12.66 0.23
C ARG A 81 -7.99 -11.38 -0.27
N LEU A 82 -8.43 -10.79 -1.39
CA LEU A 82 -7.77 -9.61 -1.95
C LEU A 82 -7.73 -8.44 -0.98
N GLU A 83 -8.87 -8.05 -0.41
CA GLU A 83 -8.95 -6.92 0.51
C GLU A 83 -8.06 -7.09 1.76
N PRO A 84 -8.15 -8.19 2.53
CA PRO A 84 -7.30 -8.35 3.71
C PRO A 84 -5.81 -8.39 3.34
N VAL A 85 -5.44 -9.06 2.25
CA VAL A 85 -4.04 -9.12 1.79
C VAL A 85 -3.50 -7.75 1.40
N LEU A 86 -4.29 -6.93 0.70
CA LEU A 86 -3.89 -5.55 0.37
C LEU A 86 -3.78 -4.67 1.62
N ASN A 87 -4.68 -4.84 2.59
CA ASN A 87 -4.61 -4.10 3.84
C ASN A 87 -3.32 -4.42 4.62
N ASP A 88 -3.00 -5.71 4.77
CA ASP A 88 -1.79 -6.16 5.47
C ASP A 88 -0.52 -5.70 4.75
N TYR A 89 -0.50 -5.77 3.41
CA TYR A 89 0.60 -5.26 2.61
C TYR A 89 0.79 -3.75 2.80
N TRP A 90 -0.29 -2.98 2.74
CA TRP A 90 -0.25 -1.52 2.86
C TRP A 90 0.07 -1.05 4.27
N GLU A 91 -0.24 -1.85 5.29
CA GLU A 91 0.18 -1.61 6.67
C GLU A 91 1.68 -1.91 6.86
N ALA A 92 2.19 -3.01 6.31
CA ALA A 92 3.61 -3.33 6.34
C ALA A 92 4.47 -2.36 5.49
N HIS A 93 3.88 -1.79 4.44
CA HIS A 93 4.53 -0.85 3.53
C HIS A 93 3.66 0.39 3.37
N PRO A 94 3.64 1.34 4.32
CA PRO A 94 2.74 2.49 4.26
C PRO A 94 2.97 3.39 3.04
N TRP A 95 4.22 3.44 2.56
CA TRP A 95 4.64 4.32 1.47
C TRP A 95 4.72 3.60 0.13
N PRO A 96 3.99 4.06 -0.91
CA PRO A 96 4.07 3.45 -2.23
C PRO A 96 5.41 3.77 -2.87
N HIS A 97 5.91 2.81 -3.65
CA HIS A 97 7.01 3.10 -4.56
C HIS A 97 6.51 4.03 -5.67
N ARG A 98 7.31 5.05 -6.03
CA ARG A 98 6.95 6.01 -7.10
C ARG A 98 6.71 5.30 -8.45
N TYR A 99 7.46 4.24 -8.70
CA TYR A 99 7.35 3.43 -9.93
C TYR A 99 6.50 2.19 -9.69
N GLY A 100 5.40 2.08 -10.44
CA GLY A 100 4.43 0.98 -10.29
C GLY A 100 5.01 -0.41 -10.53
N TYR A 101 6.01 -0.57 -11.41
CA TYR A 101 6.70 -1.84 -11.60
C TYR A 101 7.44 -2.30 -10.34
N LEU A 102 8.12 -1.36 -9.67
CA LEU A 102 8.86 -1.64 -8.44
C LEU A 102 7.92 -1.84 -7.24
N GLU A 103 6.78 -1.13 -7.20
CA GLU A 103 5.70 -1.41 -6.24
C GLU A 103 5.19 -2.85 -6.39
N SER A 104 5.00 -3.28 -7.64
CA SER A 104 4.50 -4.62 -7.95
C SER A 104 5.51 -5.70 -7.58
N GLU A 105 6.80 -5.49 -7.83
CA GLU A 105 7.85 -6.45 -7.47
C GLU A 105 7.97 -6.56 -5.94
N ARG A 106 7.87 -5.43 -5.23
CA ARG A 106 7.83 -5.41 -3.76
C ARG A 106 6.64 -6.19 -3.22
N PHE A 107 5.45 -5.98 -3.79
CA PHE A 107 4.26 -6.76 -3.43
C PHE A 107 4.47 -8.25 -3.69
N CYS A 108 5.02 -8.64 -4.84
CA CYS A 108 5.32 -10.05 -5.15
C CYS A 108 6.24 -10.71 -4.11
N ARG A 109 7.28 -10.01 -3.62
CA ARG A 109 8.17 -10.54 -2.58
C ARG A 109 7.48 -10.65 -1.24
N TRP A 110 6.71 -9.63 -0.86
CA TRP A 110 5.96 -9.68 0.38
C TRP A 110 4.90 -10.79 0.38
N LEU A 111 4.29 -11.07 -0.78
CA LEU A 111 3.29 -12.14 -0.93
C LEU A 111 3.91 -13.55 -0.97
N GLU A 112 5.21 -13.68 -1.25
CA GLU A 112 5.89 -14.96 -1.46
C GLU A 112 5.63 -16.00 -0.35
N PRO A 113 5.73 -15.66 0.95
CA PRO A 113 5.42 -16.60 2.03
C PRO A 113 3.95 -17.06 2.01
N LEU A 114 3.01 -16.17 1.70
CA LEU A 114 1.58 -16.46 1.64
C LEU A 114 1.23 -17.41 0.48
N THR A 115 2.02 -17.42 -0.60
CA THR A 115 1.81 -18.37 -1.70
C THR A 115 2.22 -19.80 -1.36
N ALA A 116 3.01 -19.99 -0.31
CA ALA A 116 3.45 -21.29 0.16
C ALA A 116 2.56 -21.88 1.27
N ASP A 117 1.64 -21.06 1.80
CA ASP A 117 0.70 -21.47 2.85
C ASP A 117 -0.27 -22.53 2.32
N PRO A 118 -0.45 -23.68 3.01
CA PRO A 118 -1.48 -24.66 2.67
C PRO A 118 -2.90 -24.09 2.63
N ALA A 119 -3.18 -22.99 3.35
CA ALA A 119 -4.45 -22.28 3.34
C ALA A 119 -4.53 -21.20 2.23
N ALA A 120 -3.56 -21.13 1.32
CA ALA A 120 -3.60 -20.24 0.18
C ALA A 120 -4.75 -20.60 -0.78
N PRO A 121 -5.37 -19.61 -1.44
CA PRO A 121 -6.33 -19.86 -2.52
C PRO A 121 -5.74 -20.78 -3.60
N ALA A 122 -6.57 -21.68 -4.13
CA ALA A 122 -6.17 -22.56 -5.20
C ALA A 122 -5.70 -21.77 -6.43
N GLY A 123 -4.57 -22.18 -7.02
CA GLY A 123 -4.01 -21.49 -8.19
C GLY A 123 -3.23 -20.21 -7.87
N LEU A 124 -3.17 -19.76 -6.61
CA LEU A 124 -2.46 -18.52 -6.25
C LEU A 124 -0.96 -18.62 -6.57
N ARG A 125 -0.33 -19.75 -6.22
CA ARG A 125 1.11 -19.94 -6.44
C ARG A 125 1.45 -19.91 -7.92
N GLU A 126 0.70 -20.62 -8.75
CA GLU A 126 0.89 -20.68 -10.19
C GLU A 126 0.66 -19.30 -10.84
N SER A 127 -0.41 -18.61 -10.44
CA SER A 127 -0.72 -17.26 -10.91
C SER A 127 0.37 -16.26 -10.56
N TRP A 128 0.85 -16.30 -9.31
CA TRP A 128 1.93 -15.46 -8.81
C TRP A 128 3.26 -15.75 -9.51
N GLN A 129 3.62 -17.01 -9.73
CA GLN A 129 4.83 -17.38 -10.47
C GLN A 129 4.80 -16.84 -11.90
N GLY A 130 3.66 -16.99 -12.58
CA GLY A 130 3.47 -16.48 -13.94
C GLY A 130 3.61 -14.96 -14.01
N ASP A 131 2.89 -14.23 -13.17
CA ASP A 131 2.97 -12.77 -13.14
C ASP A 131 4.33 -12.23 -12.72
N ARG A 132 4.98 -12.85 -11.72
CA ARG A 132 6.30 -12.43 -11.24
C ARG A 132 7.36 -12.59 -12.32
N ARG A 133 7.30 -13.66 -13.12
CA ARG A 133 8.20 -13.85 -14.27
C ARG A 133 8.02 -12.72 -15.30
N ASP A 134 6.78 -12.48 -15.73
CA ASP A 134 6.48 -11.46 -16.74
C ASP A 134 6.78 -10.04 -16.22
N LEU A 135 6.62 -9.80 -14.92
CA LEU A 135 7.01 -8.55 -14.27
C LEU A 135 8.52 -8.37 -14.28
N ARG A 136 9.32 -9.39 -13.92
CA ARG A 136 10.78 -9.30 -13.87
C ARG A 136 11.40 -8.96 -15.22
N GLU A 137 10.85 -9.50 -16.30
CA GLU A 137 11.26 -9.13 -17.65
C GLU A 137 11.02 -7.63 -17.93
N ARG A 138 9.82 -7.14 -17.61
CA ARG A 138 9.47 -5.71 -17.76
C ARG A 138 10.29 -4.80 -16.86
N VAL A 139 10.58 -5.21 -15.63
CA VAL A 139 11.46 -4.47 -14.70
C VAL A 139 12.88 -4.42 -15.24
N GLY A 140 13.40 -5.52 -15.80
CA GLY A 140 14.71 -5.57 -16.43
C GLY A 140 14.83 -4.56 -17.58
N LEU A 141 13.84 -4.54 -18.48
CA LEU A 141 13.75 -3.55 -19.56
C LEU A 141 13.68 -2.11 -19.02
N PHE A 142 12.80 -1.86 -18.04
CA PHE A 142 12.66 -0.54 -17.44
C PHE A 142 13.97 -0.05 -16.81
N LEU A 143 14.69 -0.89 -16.05
CA LEU A 143 15.94 -0.51 -15.41
C LEU A 143 17.07 -0.30 -16.41
N ALA A 144 17.12 -1.09 -17.50
CA ALA A 144 18.07 -0.89 -18.59
C ALA A 144 17.86 0.47 -19.30
N ASP A 145 16.61 0.89 -19.49
CA ASP A 145 16.27 2.13 -20.18
C ASP A 145 16.36 3.38 -19.29
N SER A 146 16.21 3.24 -17.97
CA SER A 146 15.89 4.40 -17.11
C SER A 146 17.08 5.08 -16.43
N ALA A 147 18.32 4.58 -16.55
CA ALA A 147 19.47 5.04 -15.72
C ALA A 147 19.15 5.09 -14.21
N ILE A 148 18.11 4.36 -13.76
CA ILE A 148 17.69 4.28 -12.36
C ILE A 148 18.54 3.17 -11.73
N PRO A 149 19.28 3.47 -10.64
CA PRO A 149 20.02 2.43 -9.93
C PRO A 149 19.06 1.33 -9.45
N LEU A 150 19.52 0.07 -9.51
CA LEU A 150 18.77 -1.07 -8.99
C LEU A 150 18.28 -0.74 -7.58
N PRO A 151 16.99 -0.96 -7.26
CA PRO A 151 16.46 -0.53 -5.98
C PRO A 151 17.13 -1.35 -4.86
N THR A 152 17.68 -0.65 -3.86
CA THR A 152 18.57 -1.17 -2.81
C THR A 152 17.87 -2.00 -1.72
N TRP A 153 16.79 -2.70 -2.03
CA TRP A 153 16.09 -3.57 -1.06
C TRP A 153 16.86 -4.87 -0.76
N GLU A 154 18.12 -5.01 -1.20
CA GLU A 154 19.03 -6.13 -0.91
C GLU A 154 19.78 -5.99 0.43
N THR A 155 19.36 -5.07 1.30
CA THR A 155 19.86 -4.96 2.68
C THR A 155 18.74 -5.06 3.68
#